data_AF-A0A382PC05-F1
#
_entry.id   AF-A0A382PC05-F1
#
_cell.length_a   1.000
_cell.length_b   1.000
_cell.length_c   1.000
_cell.angle_alpha   90.00
_cell.angle_beta   90.00
_cell.angle_gamma   90.00
#
_symmetry.space_group_name_H-M   'P 1'
#
loop_
_entity.id
_entity.type
_entity.pdbx_description
1 polymer ?
#
loop_
_entity_poly.entity_id
_entity_poly.type
_entity_poly.pdbx_seq_one_letter_code
_entity_poly.pdbx_strand_id
1 'polypeptide(L)'
;MTAAGKISRLAIGNPDVMPSVETYVVPQAFSQMRHVPDTPFGTRGGVAVRHHFPADGNYVFRLSFYFASIGAFFGDNIPAEGEQIEIAVNGERVALLDLNRKMRTTDVLRTDPILIKAGPQLISASFIQRAAGPVQDFVMPFDQALADLSTGHFPGLTGLPHLRNIGIDGPHDVTGISVTPSRERVLTCHPGGASEDIRCADEILSNIARRAFRRPLTEIDRNRLIDFFTTGRSVGNFEDGIRLGLQAILADPEFLFRFEHTPDDIAPGDNYTVSDLELASRLSFFLWSSIPDDELLAVAASGRLSDSVELERQVLRMLADEKSRTLSTNFATHWLRLQNLDDIQPDVFLYPNWDLNL
;
A
#
# COMPACT_ATOMS: atom_id res chain seq x y z
N MET A 1 -9.89 15.76 -4.51
CA MET A 1 -10.51 14.46 -4.18
C MET A 1 -10.31 14.22 -2.68
N THR A 2 -11.36 13.93 -1.93
CA THR A 2 -11.25 13.57 -0.50
C THR A 2 -10.67 12.15 -0.36
N ALA A 3 -9.94 11.87 0.72
CA ALA A 3 -9.29 10.57 0.95
C ALA A 3 -10.29 9.40 0.92
N ALA A 4 -11.47 9.58 1.52
CA ALA A 4 -12.55 8.60 1.52
C ALA A 4 -12.97 8.18 0.10
N GLY A 5 -13.12 9.12 -0.83
CA GLY A 5 -13.48 8.83 -2.22
C GLY A 5 -12.37 8.11 -3.00
N LYS A 6 -11.10 8.36 -2.67
CA LYS A 6 -9.97 7.60 -3.25
C LYS A 6 -9.99 6.16 -2.73
N ILE A 7 -10.15 5.97 -1.42
CA ILE A 7 -10.14 4.64 -0.79
C ILE A 7 -11.33 3.80 -1.24
N SER A 8 -12.54 4.36 -1.33
CA SER A 8 -13.72 3.60 -1.78
C SER A 8 -13.58 3.12 -3.23
N ARG A 9 -13.00 3.94 -4.11
CA ARG A 9 -12.67 3.55 -5.49
C ARG A 9 -11.59 2.48 -5.57
N LEU A 10 -10.59 2.50 -4.69
CA LEU A 10 -9.59 1.43 -4.65
C LEU A 10 -10.22 0.12 -4.14
N ALA A 11 -11.01 0.19 -3.07
CA ALA A 11 -11.63 -0.98 -2.46
C ALA A 11 -12.60 -1.70 -3.40
N ILE A 12 -13.45 -0.95 -4.10
CA ILE A 12 -14.42 -1.49 -5.06
C ILE A 12 -13.80 -1.64 -6.45
N GLY A 13 -12.84 -0.81 -6.84
CA GLY A 13 -12.42 -0.63 -8.22
C GLY A 13 -13.23 0.46 -8.93
N ASN A 14 -12.66 1.02 -10.00
CA ASN A 14 -13.29 2.09 -10.78
C ASN A 14 -13.05 1.88 -12.29
N PRO A 15 -14.08 1.49 -13.06
CA PRO A 15 -13.91 1.24 -14.50
C PRO A 15 -13.70 2.54 -15.27
N ASP A 16 -14.21 3.67 -14.77
CA ASP A 16 -14.10 4.99 -15.40
C ASP A 16 -12.86 5.77 -14.92
N VAL A 17 -11.83 5.06 -14.44
CA VAL A 17 -10.60 5.70 -13.97
C VAL A 17 -9.85 6.29 -15.16
N MET A 18 -9.46 7.57 -15.04
CA MET A 18 -8.63 8.21 -16.05
C MET A 18 -7.18 7.72 -15.91
N PRO A 19 -6.45 7.54 -17.03
CA PRO A 19 -5.05 7.15 -16.99
C PRO A 19 -4.23 8.15 -16.17
N SER A 20 -3.37 7.63 -15.31
CA SER A 20 -2.43 8.43 -14.52
C SER A 20 -1.11 7.70 -14.40
N VAL A 21 -0.06 8.43 -14.02
CA VAL A 21 1.28 7.86 -13.85
C VAL A 21 1.63 7.90 -12.38
N GLU A 22 1.77 6.73 -11.76
CA GLU A 22 2.35 6.59 -10.43
C GLU A 22 3.83 6.25 -10.56
N THR A 23 4.70 6.97 -9.85
CA THR A 23 6.16 6.80 -9.97
C THR A 23 6.76 6.38 -8.65
N TYR A 24 7.51 5.29 -8.66
CA TYR A 24 8.34 4.83 -7.55
C TYR A 24 9.79 5.19 -7.82
N VAL A 25 10.43 5.83 -6.85
CA VAL A 25 11.82 6.28 -6.93
C VAL A 25 12.70 5.27 -6.20
N VAL A 26 13.79 4.87 -6.83
CA VAL A 26 14.86 4.08 -6.21
C VAL A 26 15.95 5.07 -5.77
N PRO A 27 16.17 5.29 -4.46
CA PRO A 27 17.14 6.26 -3.97
C PRO A 27 18.58 5.90 -4.37
N GLN A 28 19.47 6.89 -4.41
CA GLN A 28 20.89 6.66 -4.72
C GLN A 28 21.60 5.78 -3.68
N ALA A 29 21.17 5.88 -2.42
CA ALA A 29 21.72 5.09 -1.32
C ALA A 29 21.28 3.61 -1.36
N PHE A 30 20.39 3.22 -2.28
CA PHE A 30 19.95 1.84 -2.45
C PHE A 30 20.88 1.12 -3.41
N SER A 31 21.60 0.10 -2.93
CA SER A 31 22.52 -0.65 -3.79
C SER A 31 21.75 -1.47 -4.82
N GLN A 32 22.18 -1.41 -6.08
CA GLN A 32 21.61 -2.22 -7.17
C GLN A 32 22.60 -3.23 -7.75
N MET A 33 23.64 -3.52 -6.96
CA MET A 33 24.70 -4.45 -7.31
C MET A 33 24.34 -5.91 -6.95
N ARG A 34 23.34 -6.12 -6.08
CA ARG A 34 22.91 -7.44 -5.58
C ARG A 34 21.44 -7.70 -5.85
N HIS A 35 21.00 -8.94 -5.62
CA HIS A 35 19.60 -9.31 -5.69
C HIS A 35 18.76 -8.49 -4.69
N VAL A 36 17.58 -8.06 -5.14
CA VAL A 36 16.62 -7.32 -4.31
C VAL A 36 15.49 -8.27 -3.91
N PRO A 37 15.10 -8.35 -2.62
CA PRO A 37 13.97 -9.16 -2.19
C PRO A 37 12.72 -8.91 -3.05
N ASP A 38 11.89 -9.95 -3.21
CA ASP A 38 10.67 -9.94 -4.04
C ASP A 38 10.88 -9.75 -5.56
N THR A 39 12.12 -9.62 -6.04
CA THR A 39 12.43 -9.70 -7.48
C THR A 39 12.72 -11.14 -7.92
N PRO A 40 12.48 -11.52 -9.19
CA PRO A 40 12.74 -12.88 -9.66
C PRO A 40 14.19 -13.34 -9.49
N PHE A 41 14.39 -14.66 -9.37
CA PHE A 41 15.73 -15.25 -9.27
C PHE A 41 16.57 -15.02 -10.53
N GLY A 42 17.89 -14.90 -10.36
CA GLY A 42 18.80 -14.61 -11.47
C GLY A 42 18.77 -13.14 -11.91
N THR A 43 18.32 -12.26 -11.03
CA THR A 43 18.30 -10.80 -11.24
C THR A 43 19.15 -10.07 -10.20
N ARG A 44 19.48 -8.82 -10.50
CA ARG A 44 20.13 -7.88 -9.58
C ARG A 44 19.45 -6.51 -9.65
N GLY A 45 19.53 -5.77 -8.56
CA GLY A 45 19.16 -4.38 -8.48
C GLY A 45 17.70 -4.10 -8.84
N GLY A 46 17.44 -2.82 -9.17
CA GLY A 46 16.10 -2.37 -9.46
C GLY A 46 15.24 -2.23 -8.20
N VAL A 47 13.96 -2.61 -8.29
CA VAL A 47 12.98 -2.45 -7.20
C VAL A 47 11.82 -3.43 -7.33
N ALA A 48 11.24 -3.82 -6.19
CA ALA A 48 9.95 -4.49 -6.10
C ALA A 48 8.97 -3.62 -5.29
N VAL A 49 7.77 -3.40 -5.80
CA VAL A 49 6.74 -2.55 -5.18
C VAL A 49 5.37 -3.21 -5.25
N ARG A 50 4.59 -3.09 -4.17
CA ARG A 50 3.17 -3.47 -4.20
C ARG A 50 2.36 -2.30 -4.71
N HIS A 51 1.76 -2.45 -5.89
CA HIS A 51 0.90 -1.43 -6.50
C HIS A 51 -0.54 -1.90 -6.53
N HIS A 52 -1.49 -1.00 -6.26
CA HIS A 52 -2.91 -1.29 -6.38
C HIS A 52 -3.44 -0.79 -7.73
N PHE A 53 -3.72 -1.72 -8.63
CA PHE A 53 -4.30 -1.44 -9.92
C PHE A 53 -5.81 -1.15 -9.78
N PRO A 54 -6.32 0.02 -10.24
CA PRO A 54 -7.71 0.42 -10.02
C PRO A 54 -8.73 -0.32 -10.92
N ALA A 55 -8.30 -0.87 -12.06
CA ALA A 55 -9.13 -1.58 -13.03
C ALA A 55 -8.30 -2.57 -13.86
N ASP A 56 -8.97 -3.46 -14.58
CA ASP A 56 -8.35 -4.30 -15.60
C ASP A 56 -8.12 -3.48 -16.86
N GLY A 57 -6.89 -3.45 -17.36
CA GLY A 57 -6.57 -2.68 -18.54
C GLY A 57 -5.12 -2.80 -18.96
N ASN A 58 -4.77 -2.03 -19.99
CA ASN A 58 -3.43 -1.93 -20.51
C ASN A 58 -2.60 -0.94 -19.68
N TYR A 59 -1.40 -1.35 -19.28
CA TYR A 59 -0.45 -0.52 -18.55
C TYR A 59 0.88 -0.48 -19.27
N VAL A 60 1.55 0.67 -19.22
CA VAL A 60 2.89 0.86 -19.76
C VAL A 60 3.84 1.16 -18.61
N PHE A 61 4.92 0.39 -18.49
CA PHE A 61 5.95 0.68 -17.51
C PHE A 61 6.99 1.60 -18.14
N ARG A 62 7.33 2.67 -17.43
CA ARG A 62 8.28 3.70 -17.84
C ARG A 62 9.48 3.68 -16.92
N LEU A 63 10.66 3.37 -17.46
CA LEU A 63 11.88 3.25 -16.69
C LEU A 63 12.82 4.41 -17.02
N SER A 64 13.40 4.99 -15.97
CA SER A 64 14.48 5.98 -16.09
C SER A 64 15.62 5.58 -15.16
N PHE A 65 16.83 5.96 -15.53
CA PHE A 65 18.06 5.46 -14.92
C PHE A 65 18.92 6.60 -14.35
N TYR A 66 19.95 6.22 -13.60
CA TYR A 66 20.97 7.17 -13.15
C TYR A 66 21.99 7.48 -14.24
N PHE A 67 22.46 8.73 -14.23
CA PHE A 67 23.45 9.26 -15.16
C PHE A 67 24.54 9.96 -14.35
N ALA A 68 25.77 9.96 -14.86
CA ALA A 68 26.86 10.77 -14.36
C ALA A 68 26.54 12.26 -14.46
N SER A 69 27.19 13.08 -13.64
CA SER A 69 27.01 14.54 -13.62
C SER A 69 27.27 15.21 -14.98
N ILE A 70 28.08 14.58 -15.84
CA ILE A 70 28.41 15.04 -17.20
C ILE A 70 27.49 14.45 -18.28
N GLY A 71 26.38 13.79 -17.88
CA GLY A 71 25.32 13.29 -18.76
C GLY A 71 25.54 11.89 -19.34
N ALA A 72 26.68 11.26 -19.06
CA ALA A 72 26.93 9.87 -19.45
C ALA A 72 26.02 8.90 -18.66
N PHE A 73 25.61 7.81 -19.29
CA PHE A 73 24.82 6.77 -18.63
C PHE A 73 25.67 6.08 -17.55
N PHE A 74 25.14 5.91 -16.33
CA PHE A 74 25.91 5.28 -15.27
C PHE A 74 26.12 3.78 -15.56
N GLY A 75 27.37 3.32 -15.57
CA GLY A 75 27.72 1.94 -15.89
C GLY A 75 27.92 1.68 -17.39
N ASP A 76 28.50 2.63 -18.13
CA ASP A 76 28.76 2.52 -19.57
C ASP A 76 30.16 1.96 -19.91
N ASN A 77 31.02 1.71 -18.91
CA ASN A 77 32.47 1.51 -19.03
C ASN A 77 32.97 0.03 -19.07
N ILE A 78 32.22 -0.97 -18.59
CA ILE A 78 32.63 -2.41 -18.51
C ILE A 78 31.40 -3.31 -18.84
N PRO A 79 31.51 -4.40 -19.65
CA PRO A 79 30.63 -4.59 -20.80
C PRO A 79 29.14 -4.68 -20.42
N ALA A 80 28.48 -3.52 -20.36
CA ALA A 80 27.03 -3.40 -20.29
C ALA A 80 26.36 -3.81 -21.63
N GLU A 81 27.04 -4.63 -22.45
CA GLU A 81 26.51 -5.10 -23.72
C GLU A 81 25.47 -6.19 -23.49
N GLY A 82 24.26 -5.91 -23.94
CA GLY A 82 23.11 -6.77 -23.72
C GLY A 82 22.59 -6.73 -22.28
N GLU A 83 22.92 -5.72 -21.47
CA GLU A 83 22.18 -5.51 -20.22
C GLU A 83 20.69 -5.41 -20.54
N GLN A 84 19.90 -6.13 -19.74
CA GLN A 84 18.48 -6.26 -19.93
C GLN A 84 17.80 -6.00 -18.60
N ILE A 85 16.68 -5.29 -18.66
CA ILE A 85 15.81 -5.09 -17.52
C ILE A 85 14.51 -5.83 -17.77
N GLU A 86 14.14 -6.69 -16.83
CA GLU A 86 12.84 -7.37 -16.86
C GLU A 86 11.82 -6.59 -16.03
N ILE A 87 10.57 -6.67 -16.47
CA ILE A 87 9.41 -6.33 -15.66
C ILE A 87 8.70 -7.62 -15.31
N ALA A 88 8.40 -7.83 -14.04
CA ALA A 88 7.61 -8.96 -13.58
C ALA A 88 6.38 -8.50 -12.79
N VAL A 89 5.30 -9.26 -12.93
CA VAL A 89 4.06 -9.10 -12.19
C VAL A 89 3.85 -10.39 -11.39
N ASN A 90 3.82 -10.29 -10.07
CA ASN A 90 3.75 -11.41 -9.13
C ASN A 90 4.80 -12.50 -9.38
N GLY A 91 6.01 -12.09 -9.76
CA GLY A 91 7.14 -12.98 -10.04
C GLY A 91 7.14 -13.58 -11.46
N GLU A 92 6.10 -13.38 -12.27
CA GLU A 92 6.08 -13.79 -13.67
C GLU A 92 6.58 -12.65 -14.57
N ARG A 93 7.57 -12.93 -15.42
CA ARG A 93 8.12 -11.95 -16.36
C ARG A 93 7.08 -11.60 -17.43
N VAL A 94 6.72 -10.32 -17.50
CA VAL A 94 5.78 -9.77 -18.49
C VAL A 94 6.45 -8.94 -19.59
N ALA A 95 7.65 -8.44 -19.34
CA ALA A 95 8.46 -7.76 -20.35
C ALA A 95 9.96 -7.96 -20.10
N LEU A 96 10.74 -7.91 -21.18
CA LEU A 96 12.19 -7.88 -21.16
C LEU A 96 12.66 -6.80 -22.12
N LEU A 97 13.38 -5.81 -21.63
CA LEU A 97 13.79 -4.65 -22.40
C LEU A 97 15.31 -4.59 -22.48
N ASP A 98 15.82 -4.42 -23.71
CA ASP A 98 17.26 -4.20 -23.93
C ASP A 98 17.64 -2.78 -23.54
N LEU A 99 18.74 -2.66 -22.80
CA LEU A 99 19.24 -1.37 -22.32
C LEU A 99 20.28 -0.81 -23.29
N ASN A 100 20.03 0.41 -23.77
CA ASN A 100 20.97 1.13 -24.63
C ASN A 100 21.91 2.02 -23.78
N ARG A 101 23.21 1.69 -23.74
CA ARG A 101 24.20 2.48 -22.98
C ARG A 101 24.38 3.93 -23.45
N LYS A 102 23.97 4.23 -24.68
CA LYS A 102 24.04 5.58 -25.26
C LYS A 102 22.76 6.39 -25.03
N MET A 103 21.88 5.89 -24.15
CA MET A 103 20.71 6.64 -23.72
C MET A 103 21.13 7.99 -23.15
N ARG A 104 20.30 8.99 -23.41
CA ARG A 104 20.41 10.35 -22.89
C ARG A 104 19.55 10.48 -21.64
N THR A 105 19.81 11.52 -20.85
CA THR A 105 19.03 11.83 -19.64
C THR A 105 17.53 12.06 -19.91
N THR A 106 17.16 12.40 -21.15
CA THR A 106 15.77 12.57 -21.60
C THR A 106 15.10 11.28 -22.03
N ASP A 107 15.86 10.21 -22.23
CA ASP A 107 15.33 8.95 -22.75
C ASP A 107 14.64 8.18 -21.62
N VAL A 108 13.46 7.65 -21.94
CA VAL A 108 12.66 6.82 -21.03
C VAL A 108 12.40 5.51 -21.73
N LEU A 109 12.85 4.41 -21.13
CA LEU A 109 12.59 3.07 -21.65
C LEU A 109 11.14 2.70 -21.32
N ARG A 110 10.42 2.12 -22.27
CA ARG A 110 8.99 1.81 -22.12
C ARG A 110 8.70 0.38 -22.55
N THR A 111 7.79 -0.28 -21.85
CA THR A 111 7.21 -1.53 -22.34
C THR A 111 6.18 -1.26 -23.44
N ASP A 112 5.85 -2.29 -24.22
CA ASP A 112 4.56 -2.33 -24.89
C ASP A 112 3.42 -2.33 -23.85
N PRO A 113 2.17 -2.03 -24.24
CA PRO A 113 1.03 -2.12 -23.33
C PRO A 113 0.83 -3.56 -22.84
N ILE A 114 0.79 -3.74 -21.52
CA ILE A 114 0.62 -5.04 -20.86
C ILE A 114 -0.73 -5.06 -20.16
N LEU A 115 -1.52 -6.11 -20.41
CA LEU A 115 -2.80 -6.31 -19.75
C LEU A 115 -2.57 -6.75 -18.30
N ILE A 116 -3.03 -5.95 -17.34
CA ILE A 116 -2.91 -6.25 -15.90
C ILE A 116 -4.30 -6.27 -15.26
N LYS A 117 -4.49 -7.19 -14.32
CA LYS A 117 -5.73 -7.32 -13.54
C LYS A 117 -5.75 -6.36 -12.35
N ALA A 118 -6.94 -5.83 -12.07
CA ALA A 118 -7.22 -4.96 -10.93
C ALA A 118 -6.82 -5.59 -9.59
N GLY A 119 -6.58 -4.74 -8.59
CA GLY A 119 -6.24 -5.15 -7.24
C GLY A 119 -4.76 -4.96 -6.89
N PRO A 120 -4.36 -5.38 -5.68
CA PRO A 120 -2.98 -5.31 -5.24
C PRO A 120 -2.14 -6.37 -5.98
N GLN A 121 -1.11 -5.94 -6.70
CA GLN A 121 -0.14 -6.81 -7.38
C GLN A 121 1.28 -6.41 -6.99
N LEU A 122 2.18 -7.39 -6.95
CA LEU A 122 3.61 -7.13 -6.79
C LEU A 122 4.21 -6.86 -8.17
N ILE A 123 4.85 -5.70 -8.34
CA ILE A 123 5.53 -5.30 -9.57
C ILE A 123 7.01 -5.19 -9.27
N SER A 124 7.84 -5.80 -10.11
CA SER A 124 9.29 -5.58 -10.04
C SER A 124 9.85 -5.14 -11.38
N ALA A 125 10.87 -4.28 -11.30
CA ALA A 125 11.77 -3.99 -12.39
C ALA A 125 13.19 -4.29 -11.93
N SER A 126 13.87 -5.24 -12.56
CA SER A 126 15.15 -5.76 -12.10
C SER A 126 16.05 -6.11 -13.29
N PHE A 127 17.37 -5.94 -13.13
CA PHE A 127 18.32 -6.24 -14.20
C PHE A 127 18.62 -7.74 -14.22
N ILE A 128 18.73 -8.33 -15.42
CA ILE A 128 19.17 -9.72 -15.55
C ILE A 128 20.60 -9.85 -15.06
N GLN A 129 20.84 -10.75 -14.11
CA GLN A 129 22.18 -11.03 -13.63
C GLN A 129 22.92 -11.88 -14.66
N ARG A 130 23.79 -11.26 -15.46
CA ARG A 130 24.55 -11.93 -16.51
C ARG A 130 25.86 -12.56 -16.03
N ALA A 131 26.46 -11.98 -15.01
CA ALA A 131 27.70 -12.48 -14.41
C ALA A 131 27.57 -12.47 -12.89
N ALA A 132 28.07 -13.54 -12.26
CA ALA A 132 28.23 -13.65 -10.82
C ALA A 132 29.68 -14.06 -10.56
N GLY A 133 30.44 -13.23 -9.84
CA GLY A 133 31.83 -13.51 -9.54
C GLY A 133 32.62 -12.27 -9.15
N PRO A 134 33.85 -12.44 -8.66
CA PRO A 134 34.73 -11.33 -8.34
C PRO A 134 35.09 -10.56 -9.62
N VAL A 135 34.95 -9.24 -9.55
CA VAL A 135 35.40 -8.32 -10.60
C VAL A 135 36.86 -7.94 -10.36
N GLN A 136 37.66 -7.87 -11.43
CA GLN A 136 39.04 -7.38 -11.36
C GLN A 136 39.07 -5.87 -11.53
N ASP A 137 38.63 -5.16 -10.49
CA ASP A 137 38.71 -3.70 -10.44
C ASP A 137 40.04 -3.25 -9.80
N PHE A 138 40.50 -2.05 -10.15
CA PHE A 138 41.72 -1.47 -9.54
C PHE A 138 41.59 -1.28 -8.02
N VAL A 139 40.37 -1.04 -7.55
CA VAL A 139 39.99 -0.97 -6.13
C VAL A 139 38.63 -1.65 -5.95
N MET A 140 38.37 -2.20 -4.76
CA MET A 140 37.06 -2.77 -4.45
C MET A 140 36.00 -1.67 -4.49
N PRO A 141 34.94 -1.79 -5.32
CA PRO A 141 33.86 -0.80 -5.33
C PRO A 141 33.06 -0.91 -4.03
N PHE A 142 32.56 0.24 -3.57
CA PHE A 142 31.66 0.30 -2.43
C PHE A 142 30.26 -0.17 -2.81
N ASP A 143 29.50 -0.68 -1.83
CA ASP A 143 28.11 -1.11 -2.08
C ASP A 143 27.22 0.08 -2.49
N GLN A 144 27.49 1.31 -1.99
CA GLN A 144 26.88 2.55 -2.49
C GLN A 144 27.56 3.05 -3.78
N ALA A 145 27.37 2.34 -4.88
CA ALA A 145 27.98 2.68 -6.17
C ALA A 145 27.62 4.10 -6.69
N LEU A 146 26.49 4.67 -6.25
CA LEU A 146 26.01 5.99 -6.69
C LEU A 146 26.48 7.16 -5.79
N ALA A 147 27.31 6.89 -4.78
CA ALA A 147 27.98 7.91 -3.96
C ALA A 147 28.71 8.96 -4.80
N ASP A 148 29.39 8.48 -5.83
CA ASP A 148 30.03 9.28 -6.86
C ASP A 148 29.57 8.75 -8.22
N LEU A 149 28.69 9.52 -8.87
CA LEU A 149 28.12 9.16 -10.17
C LEU A 149 29.16 9.11 -11.31
N SER A 150 30.40 9.55 -11.07
CA SER A 150 31.48 9.42 -12.05
C SER A 150 32.19 8.06 -12.01
N THR A 151 32.11 7.31 -10.90
CA THR A 151 32.65 5.94 -10.74
C THR A 151 32.18 4.99 -11.84
N GLY A 152 30.90 5.07 -12.21
CA GLY A 152 30.30 4.21 -13.23
C GLY A 152 30.79 4.47 -14.66
N HIS A 153 31.67 5.43 -14.88
CA HIS A 153 32.31 5.71 -16.17
C HIS A 153 33.85 5.51 -16.13
N PHE A 154 34.46 5.37 -14.95
CA PHE A 154 35.92 5.32 -14.84
C PHE A 154 36.49 4.00 -15.36
N PRO A 155 37.46 4.01 -16.30
CA PRO A 155 38.06 2.78 -16.80
C PRO A 155 38.69 1.93 -15.69
N GLY A 156 38.36 0.63 -15.66
CA GLY A 156 38.88 -0.33 -14.68
C GLY A 156 38.17 -0.33 -13.33
N LEU A 157 37.01 0.33 -13.23
CA LEU A 157 36.02 0.13 -12.17
C LEU A 157 34.73 -0.42 -12.77
N THR A 158 34.14 -1.42 -12.13
CA THR A 158 32.87 -2.00 -12.56
C THR A 158 31.73 -1.09 -12.16
N GLY A 159 31.18 -0.36 -13.14
CA GLY A 159 29.91 0.33 -13.02
C GLY A 159 28.80 -0.47 -13.70
N LEU A 160 27.75 -0.83 -12.96
CA LEU A 160 26.57 -1.45 -13.54
C LEU A 160 25.42 -0.44 -13.63
N PRO A 161 24.51 -0.57 -14.62
CA PRO A 161 23.33 0.29 -14.71
C PRO A 161 22.47 0.24 -13.44
N HIS A 162 21.96 1.41 -13.04
CA HIS A 162 21.08 1.59 -11.89
C HIS A 162 19.74 2.22 -12.32
N LEU A 163 18.63 1.60 -11.93
CA LEU A 163 17.28 2.13 -12.09
C LEU A 163 17.10 3.32 -11.14
N ARG A 164 16.48 4.40 -11.62
CA ARG A 164 16.12 5.56 -10.81
C ARG A 164 14.63 5.62 -10.53
N ASN A 165 13.81 5.40 -11.57
CA ASN A 165 12.36 5.42 -11.40
C ASN A 165 11.70 4.31 -12.22
N ILE A 166 10.65 3.72 -11.65
CA ILE A 166 9.62 3.00 -12.37
C ILE A 166 8.31 3.78 -12.31
N GLY A 167 7.81 4.20 -13.46
CA GLY A 167 6.48 4.76 -13.64
C GLY A 167 5.50 3.71 -14.14
N ILE A 168 4.33 3.62 -13.52
CA ILE A 168 3.21 2.79 -13.96
C ILE A 168 2.19 3.72 -14.61
N ASP A 169 2.05 3.63 -15.94
CA ASP A 169 1.18 4.48 -16.75
C ASP A 169 -0.08 3.70 -17.15
N GLY A 170 -1.24 4.14 -16.66
CA GLY A 170 -2.53 3.53 -17.01
C GLY A 170 -3.60 3.69 -15.91
N PRO A 171 -4.68 2.90 -15.97
CA PRO A 171 -5.01 1.97 -17.07
C PRO A 171 -5.41 2.71 -18.35
N HIS A 172 -5.03 2.14 -19.48
CA HIS A 172 -5.56 2.43 -20.81
C HIS A 172 -6.47 1.27 -21.23
N ASP A 173 -7.42 1.51 -22.13
CA ASP A 173 -8.32 0.46 -22.65
C ASP A 173 -8.96 -0.41 -21.55
N VAL A 174 -9.63 0.22 -20.59
CA VAL A 174 -10.23 -0.48 -19.44
C VAL A 174 -11.22 -1.53 -19.92
N THR A 175 -11.03 -2.78 -19.48
CA THR A 175 -11.87 -3.94 -19.87
C THR A 175 -12.85 -4.35 -18.78
N GLY A 176 -12.66 -3.89 -17.54
CA GLY A 176 -13.52 -4.20 -16.40
C GLY A 176 -12.76 -4.13 -15.08
N ILE A 177 -13.25 -4.85 -14.07
CA ILE A 177 -12.60 -4.97 -12.77
C ILE A 177 -12.62 -6.45 -12.39
N SER A 178 -11.45 -7.08 -12.33
CA SER A 178 -11.31 -8.45 -11.83
C SER A 178 -11.66 -8.55 -10.34
N VAL A 179 -11.88 -9.78 -9.88
CA VAL A 179 -12.09 -10.06 -8.45
C VAL A 179 -10.84 -9.64 -7.67
N THR A 180 -11.03 -8.81 -6.64
CA THR A 180 -9.95 -8.38 -5.75
C THR A 180 -10.27 -8.78 -4.31
N PRO A 181 -9.26 -8.99 -3.44
CA PRO A 181 -9.50 -9.34 -2.04
C PRO A 181 -10.36 -8.31 -1.29
N SER A 182 -10.25 -7.03 -1.66
CA SER A 182 -11.07 -5.96 -1.09
C SER A 182 -12.51 -6.05 -1.56
N ARG A 183 -12.74 -6.31 -2.86
CA ARG A 183 -14.09 -6.49 -3.42
C ARG A 183 -14.81 -7.66 -2.78
N GLU A 184 -14.14 -8.80 -2.61
CA GLU A 184 -14.75 -9.98 -1.96
C GLU A 184 -15.15 -9.71 -0.51
N ARG A 185 -14.35 -8.91 0.22
CA ARG A 185 -14.65 -8.54 1.61
C ARG A 185 -15.78 -7.52 1.74
N VAL A 186 -15.94 -6.64 0.74
CA VAL A 186 -16.97 -5.60 0.76
C VAL A 186 -18.29 -6.12 0.17
N LEU A 187 -18.25 -6.69 -1.04
CA LEU A 187 -19.41 -7.16 -1.79
C LEU A 187 -19.84 -8.56 -1.33
N THR A 188 -20.30 -8.65 -0.08
CA THR A 188 -20.73 -9.91 0.54
C THR A 188 -22.10 -10.40 0.04
N CYS A 189 -22.92 -9.50 -0.53
CA CYS A 189 -24.20 -9.79 -1.15
C CYS A 189 -24.19 -9.34 -2.62
N HIS A 190 -24.72 -10.17 -3.52
CA HIS A 190 -24.84 -9.85 -4.94
C HIS A 190 -26.32 -9.88 -5.33
N PRO A 191 -26.91 -8.77 -5.80
CA PRO A 191 -28.32 -8.74 -6.16
C PRO A 191 -28.57 -9.55 -7.43
N GLY A 192 -29.59 -10.40 -7.43
CA GLY A 192 -30.05 -11.11 -8.64
C GLY A 192 -30.79 -10.21 -9.64
N GLY A 193 -31.15 -8.99 -9.22
CA GLY A 193 -31.84 -7.98 -10.02
C GLY A 193 -32.14 -6.73 -9.19
N ALA A 194 -32.61 -5.66 -9.85
CA ALA A 194 -32.77 -4.33 -9.24
C ALA A 194 -33.68 -4.29 -8.00
N SER A 195 -34.63 -5.22 -7.86
CA SER A 195 -35.49 -5.32 -6.68
C SER A 195 -34.75 -5.76 -5.41
N GLU A 196 -33.58 -6.38 -5.55
CA GLU A 196 -32.74 -6.83 -4.44
C GLU A 196 -31.61 -5.83 -4.09
N ASP A 197 -31.42 -4.79 -4.89
CA ASP A 197 -30.34 -3.80 -4.73
C ASP A 197 -30.35 -3.22 -3.31
N ILE A 198 -31.51 -2.74 -2.83
CA ILE A 198 -31.61 -2.13 -1.49
C ILE A 198 -31.30 -3.14 -0.38
N ARG A 199 -31.78 -4.38 -0.51
CA ARG A 199 -31.55 -5.44 0.48
C ARG A 199 -30.05 -5.76 0.60
N CYS A 200 -29.39 -6.01 -0.53
CA CYS A 200 -27.96 -6.29 -0.54
C CYS A 200 -27.14 -5.07 -0.07
N ALA A 201 -27.54 -3.85 -0.45
CA ALA A 201 -26.87 -2.64 -0.03
C ALA A 201 -26.96 -2.42 1.49
N ASP A 202 -28.13 -2.62 2.09
CA ASP A 202 -28.30 -2.52 3.55
C ASP A 202 -27.40 -3.52 4.27
N GLU A 203 -27.37 -4.77 3.82
CA GLU A 203 -26.52 -5.80 4.41
C GLU A 203 -25.03 -5.43 4.35
N ILE A 204 -24.53 -5.06 3.17
CA ILE A 204 -23.13 -4.70 2.95
C ILE A 204 -22.74 -3.48 3.78
N LEU A 205 -23.48 -2.38 3.64
CA LEU A 205 -23.15 -1.12 4.28
C LEU A 205 -23.31 -1.21 5.79
N SER A 206 -24.31 -1.94 6.28
CA SER A 206 -24.51 -2.14 7.71
C SER A 206 -23.40 -2.97 8.36
N ASN A 207 -22.94 -4.02 7.67
CA ASN A 207 -21.82 -4.84 8.16
C ASN A 207 -20.53 -4.02 8.30
N ILE A 208 -20.25 -3.14 7.34
CA ILE A 208 -19.07 -2.27 7.37
C ILE A 208 -19.25 -1.16 8.41
N ALA A 209 -20.39 -0.47 8.40
CA ALA A 209 -20.65 0.67 9.27
C ALA A 209 -20.69 0.26 10.75
N ARG A 210 -21.24 -0.91 11.11
CA ARG A 210 -21.22 -1.42 12.48
C ARG A 210 -19.80 -1.51 13.04
N ARG A 211 -18.84 -1.98 12.23
CA ARG A 211 -17.42 -2.05 12.61
C ARG A 211 -16.75 -0.67 12.58
N ALA A 212 -17.05 0.13 11.57
CA ALA A 212 -16.47 1.46 11.40
C ALA A 212 -16.86 2.42 12.55
N PHE A 213 -18.14 2.43 12.92
CA PHE A 213 -18.70 3.24 14.00
C PHE A 213 -18.54 2.59 15.37
N ARG A 214 -18.12 1.31 15.40
CA ARG A 214 -17.80 0.57 16.63
C ARG A 214 -18.99 0.45 17.58
N ARG A 215 -20.21 0.44 17.03
CA ARG A 215 -21.47 0.32 17.76
C ARG A 215 -22.55 -0.32 16.89
N PRO A 216 -23.62 -0.87 17.49
CA PRO A 216 -24.84 -1.19 16.75
C PRO A 216 -25.35 0.03 15.97
N LEU A 217 -25.85 -0.21 14.77
CA LEU A 217 -26.42 0.84 13.92
C LEU A 217 -27.85 1.14 14.32
N THR A 218 -28.18 2.43 14.38
CA THR A 218 -29.55 2.93 14.51
C THR A 218 -30.26 2.90 13.16
N GLU A 219 -31.57 3.05 13.16
CA GLU A 219 -32.35 3.21 11.92
C GLU A 219 -31.93 4.47 11.14
N ILE A 220 -31.54 5.54 11.84
CA ILE A 220 -31.05 6.78 11.22
C ILE A 220 -29.74 6.52 10.46
N ASP A 221 -28.81 5.77 11.07
CA ASP A 221 -27.55 5.41 10.41
C ASP A 221 -27.83 4.62 9.12
N ARG A 222 -28.70 3.61 9.20
CA ARG A 222 -29.07 2.77 8.04
C ARG A 222 -29.72 3.58 6.93
N ASN A 223 -30.75 4.37 7.26
CA ASN A 223 -31.48 5.18 6.28
C ASN A 223 -30.53 6.15 5.55
N ARG A 224 -29.66 6.83 6.29
CA ARG A 224 -28.67 7.75 5.71
C ARG A 224 -27.70 7.03 4.76
N LEU A 225 -27.24 5.83 5.11
CA LEU A 225 -26.37 5.03 4.24
C LEU A 225 -27.10 4.56 2.97
N ILE A 226 -28.37 4.19 3.08
CA ILE A 226 -29.22 3.82 1.94
C ILE A 226 -29.51 5.02 1.04
N ASP A 227 -29.64 6.23 1.57
CA ASP A 227 -29.78 7.45 0.77
C ASP A 227 -28.53 7.71 -0.09
N PHE A 228 -27.33 7.54 0.49
CA PHE A 228 -26.07 7.62 -0.27
C PHE A 228 -25.98 6.51 -1.32
N PHE A 229 -26.35 5.28 -0.98
CA PHE A 229 -26.41 4.19 -1.96
C PHE A 229 -27.34 4.55 -3.13
N THR A 230 -28.56 4.99 -2.84
CA THR A 230 -29.57 5.34 -3.84
C THR A 230 -29.09 6.48 -4.74
N THR A 231 -28.40 7.47 -4.15
CA THR A 231 -27.79 8.57 -4.90
C THR A 231 -26.74 8.04 -5.89
N GLY A 232 -25.81 7.19 -5.44
CA GLY A 232 -24.79 6.62 -6.32
C GLY A 232 -25.39 5.70 -7.38
N ARG A 233 -26.41 4.92 -7.00
CA ARG A 233 -27.14 4.00 -7.88
C ARG A 233 -27.95 4.72 -8.96
N SER A 234 -28.40 5.95 -8.72
CA SER A 234 -29.14 6.73 -9.72
C SER A 234 -28.26 7.27 -10.85
N VAL A 235 -26.94 7.40 -10.60
CA VAL A 235 -25.97 7.86 -11.58
C VAL A 235 -25.25 6.68 -12.26
N GLY A 236 -25.08 5.57 -11.56
CA GLY A 236 -24.31 4.42 -12.04
C GLY A 236 -24.95 3.06 -11.75
N ASN A 237 -24.11 2.06 -11.57
CA ASN A 237 -24.52 0.70 -11.26
C ASN A 237 -24.63 0.45 -9.74
N PHE A 238 -24.92 -0.79 -9.36
CA PHE A 238 -25.00 -1.21 -7.95
C PHE A 238 -23.72 -0.87 -7.16
N GLU A 239 -22.55 -1.14 -7.73
CA GLU A 239 -21.26 -0.90 -7.09
C GLU A 239 -20.93 0.59 -6.96
N ASP A 240 -21.42 1.44 -7.87
CA ASP A 240 -21.32 2.90 -7.72
C ASP A 240 -22.12 3.40 -6.51
N GLY A 241 -23.30 2.79 -6.26
CA GLY A 241 -24.07 2.98 -5.04
C GLY A 241 -23.28 2.57 -3.80
N ILE A 242 -22.73 1.34 -3.78
CA ILE A 242 -21.93 0.84 -2.66
C ILE A 242 -20.70 1.72 -2.41
N ARG A 243 -20.03 2.17 -3.48
CA ARG A 243 -18.86 3.05 -3.40
C ARG A 243 -19.20 4.38 -2.73
N LEU A 244 -20.36 4.96 -3.03
CA LEU A 244 -20.80 6.21 -2.39
C LEU A 244 -21.19 5.99 -0.93
N GLY A 245 -21.88 4.89 -0.61
CA GLY A 245 -22.16 4.49 0.78
C GLY A 245 -20.89 4.26 1.59
N LEU A 246 -19.91 3.56 1.04
CA LEU A 246 -18.60 3.34 1.66
C LEU A 246 -17.84 4.65 1.85
N GLN A 247 -17.88 5.55 0.87
CA GLN A 247 -17.31 6.88 1.00
C GLN A 247 -17.96 7.67 2.16
N ALA A 248 -19.27 7.57 2.34
CA ALA A 248 -19.97 8.21 3.45
C ALA A 248 -19.50 7.66 4.80
N ILE A 249 -19.38 6.33 4.94
CA ILE A 249 -18.85 5.70 6.16
C ILE A 249 -17.44 6.20 6.48
N LEU A 250 -16.54 6.20 5.49
CA LEU A 250 -15.14 6.60 5.67
C LEU A 250 -14.95 8.10 5.92
N ALA A 251 -15.97 8.91 5.64
CA ALA A 251 -15.97 10.35 5.88
C ALA A 251 -16.77 10.74 7.14
N ASP A 252 -17.41 9.78 7.81
CA ASP A 252 -18.28 10.05 8.95
C ASP A 252 -17.47 10.35 10.22
N PRO A 253 -17.88 11.35 11.03
CA PRO A 253 -17.25 11.62 12.33
C PRO A 253 -17.14 10.40 13.23
N GLU A 254 -18.14 9.51 13.23
CA GLU A 254 -18.15 8.29 14.05
C GLU A 254 -17.05 7.30 13.65
N PHE A 255 -16.59 7.35 12.40
CA PHE A 255 -15.43 6.58 11.95
C PHE A 255 -14.13 7.29 12.31
N LEU A 256 -14.03 8.59 11.97
CA LEU A 256 -12.81 9.40 12.08
C LEU A 256 -12.40 9.69 13.52
N PHE A 257 -13.36 9.82 14.44
CA PHE A 257 -13.13 10.14 15.83
C PHE A 257 -13.63 9.03 16.74
N ARG A 258 -12.99 8.89 17.91
CA ARG A 258 -13.47 8.01 18.99
C ARG A 258 -14.12 8.92 20.02
N PHE A 259 -15.45 8.92 20.04
CA PHE A 259 -16.22 9.68 21.01
C PHE A 259 -16.41 8.87 22.29
N GLU A 260 -16.39 9.58 23.40
CA GLU A 260 -16.79 9.09 24.72
C GLU A 260 -17.81 10.10 25.24
N HIS A 261 -19.02 9.62 25.51
CA HIS A 261 -20.12 10.46 25.89
C HIS A 261 -20.19 10.57 27.41
N THR A 262 -19.97 11.77 27.92
CA THR A 262 -20.26 12.08 29.32
C THR A 262 -21.77 12.04 29.53
N PRO A 263 -22.29 11.22 30.46
CA PRO A 263 -23.71 11.22 30.77
C PRO A 263 -24.20 12.59 31.27
N ASP A 264 -25.44 12.96 30.92
CA ASP A 264 -26.01 14.28 31.21
C ASP A 264 -26.10 14.61 32.71
N ASP A 265 -26.09 13.59 33.58
CA ASP A 265 -26.24 13.69 35.03
C ASP A 265 -24.91 13.84 35.79
N ILE A 266 -23.78 13.93 35.09
CA ILE A 266 -22.45 14.03 35.69
C ILE A 266 -22.00 15.49 35.82
N ALA A 267 -21.60 15.91 37.03
CA ALA A 267 -21.10 17.26 37.25
C ALA A 267 -19.65 17.43 36.73
N PRO A 268 -19.23 18.66 36.32
CA PRO A 268 -17.86 18.91 35.90
C PRO A 268 -16.84 18.53 36.98
N GLY A 269 -15.92 17.63 36.64
CA GLY A 269 -14.87 17.14 37.54
C GLY A 269 -15.18 15.79 38.19
N ASP A 270 -16.40 15.27 38.06
CA ASP A 270 -16.75 13.94 38.55
C ASP A 270 -16.29 12.84 37.59
N ASN A 271 -15.93 11.69 38.17
CA ASN A 271 -15.59 10.49 37.41
C ASN A 271 -16.87 9.73 37.05
N TYR A 272 -16.92 9.19 35.84
CA TYR A 272 -17.99 8.29 35.41
C TYR A 272 -17.43 7.04 34.74
N THR A 273 -18.22 5.97 34.76
CA THR A 273 -17.91 4.74 34.05
C THR A 273 -18.28 4.89 32.59
N VAL A 274 -17.34 4.61 31.70
CA VAL A 274 -17.62 4.54 30.26
C VAL A 274 -18.52 3.34 29.95
N SER A 275 -19.26 3.43 28.86
CA SER A 275 -20.05 2.31 28.35
C SER A 275 -19.16 1.16 27.86
N ASP A 276 -19.72 -0.04 27.79
CA ASP A 276 -19.02 -1.21 27.27
C ASP A 276 -18.54 -1.03 25.82
N LEU A 277 -19.26 -0.28 24.99
CA LEU A 277 -18.87 0.02 23.61
C LEU A 277 -17.64 0.95 23.57
N GLU A 278 -17.60 1.96 24.43
CA GLU A 278 -16.45 2.84 24.58
C GLU A 278 -15.26 2.09 25.18
N LEU A 279 -15.49 1.20 26.15
CA LEU A 279 -14.47 0.32 26.72
C LEU A 279 -13.87 -0.61 25.65
N ALA A 280 -14.69 -1.23 24.81
CA ALA A 280 -14.22 -2.04 23.68
C ALA A 280 -13.34 -1.24 22.71
N SER A 281 -13.76 -0.02 22.37
CA SER A 281 -12.98 0.90 21.53
C SER A 281 -11.65 1.29 22.19
N ARG A 282 -11.66 1.61 23.49
CA ARG A 282 -10.42 1.90 24.24
C ARG A 282 -9.45 0.72 24.22
N LEU A 283 -9.94 -0.48 24.53
CA LEU A 283 -9.13 -1.71 24.55
C LEU A 283 -8.55 -2.03 23.18
N SER A 284 -9.34 -1.96 22.11
CA SER A 284 -8.88 -2.32 20.77
C SER A 284 -7.79 -1.38 20.28
N PHE A 285 -7.93 -0.07 20.50
CA PHE A 285 -6.90 0.87 20.06
C PHE A 285 -5.68 0.87 20.97
N PHE A 286 -5.84 0.55 22.26
CA PHE A 286 -4.71 0.39 23.17
C PHE A 286 -3.88 -0.84 22.81
N LEU A 287 -4.51 -2.00 22.64
CA LEU A 287 -3.82 -3.28 22.42
C LEU A 287 -3.45 -3.52 20.95
N TRP A 288 -4.30 -3.14 20.01
CA TRP A 288 -4.15 -3.46 18.58
C TRP A 288 -3.92 -2.25 17.68
N SER A 289 -3.99 -1.01 18.20
CA SER A 289 -3.98 0.21 17.38
C SER A 289 -5.00 0.16 16.22
N SER A 290 -6.14 -0.51 16.44
CA SER A 290 -7.15 -0.77 15.43
C SER A 290 -8.56 -0.85 16.03
N ILE A 291 -9.58 -0.98 15.18
CA ILE A 291 -10.98 -1.13 15.59
C ILE A 291 -11.23 -2.47 16.32
N PRO A 292 -12.24 -2.55 17.20
CA PRO A 292 -12.64 -3.80 17.84
C PRO A 292 -13.08 -4.82 16.78
N ASP A 293 -12.81 -6.10 17.04
CA ASP A 293 -13.33 -7.18 16.21
C ASP A 293 -14.78 -7.52 16.59
N ASP A 294 -15.37 -8.44 15.82
CA ASP A 294 -16.79 -8.79 15.98
C ASP A 294 -17.10 -9.41 17.34
N GLU A 295 -16.18 -10.20 17.92
CA GLU A 295 -16.37 -10.81 19.24
C GLU A 295 -16.40 -9.74 20.34
N LEU A 296 -15.40 -8.84 20.37
CA LEU A 296 -15.33 -7.78 21.38
C LEU A 296 -16.53 -6.84 21.27
N LEU A 297 -16.91 -6.47 20.05
CA LEU A 297 -18.05 -5.60 19.81
C LEU A 297 -19.38 -6.27 20.21
N ALA A 298 -19.53 -7.57 19.99
CA ALA A 298 -20.73 -8.30 20.41
C ALA A 298 -20.86 -8.42 21.93
N VAL A 299 -19.76 -8.72 22.63
CA VAL A 299 -19.73 -8.76 24.10
C VAL A 299 -20.07 -7.39 24.67
N ALA A 300 -19.48 -6.33 24.12
CA ALA A 300 -19.74 -4.96 24.53
C ALA A 300 -21.19 -4.52 24.27
N ALA A 301 -21.73 -4.83 23.09
CA ALA A 301 -23.13 -4.54 22.77
C ALA A 301 -24.12 -5.27 23.69
N SER A 302 -23.71 -6.40 24.29
CA SER A 302 -24.52 -7.14 25.26
C SER A 302 -24.39 -6.64 26.71
N GLY A 303 -23.57 -5.61 26.98
CA GLY A 303 -23.37 -5.05 28.33
C GLY A 303 -22.61 -5.97 29.29
N ARG A 304 -21.81 -6.90 28.77
CA ARG A 304 -21.07 -7.90 29.56
C ARG A 304 -19.58 -7.62 29.65
N LEU A 305 -19.03 -6.67 28.89
CA LEU A 305 -17.60 -6.41 28.83
C LEU A 305 -17.07 -5.80 30.13
N SER A 306 -17.89 -5.05 30.88
CA SER A 306 -17.50 -4.51 32.18
C SER A 306 -17.47 -5.57 33.30
N ASP A 307 -17.94 -6.79 33.07
CA ASP A 307 -17.75 -7.89 34.01
C ASP A 307 -16.26 -8.27 34.09
N SER A 308 -15.70 -8.33 35.29
CA SER A 308 -14.27 -8.52 35.49
C SER A 308 -13.72 -9.81 34.86
N VAL A 309 -14.51 -10.90 34.86
CA VAL A 309 -14.08 -12.20 34.32
C VAL A 309 -14.12 -12.16 32.79
N GLU A 310 -15.17 -11.57 32.22
CA GLU A 310 -15.28 -11.44 30.76
C GLU A 310 -14.25 -10.44 30.20
N LEU A 311 -13.98 -9.34 30.93
CA LEU A 311 -12.95 -8.36 30.58
C LEU A 311 -11.57 -9.02 30.53
N GLU A 312 -11.19 -9.75 31.58
CA GLU A 312 -9.91 -10.46 31.63
C GLU A 312 -9.80 -11.47 30.47
N ARG A 313 -10.87 -12.23 30.20
CA ARG A 313 -10.92 -13.17 29.09
C ARG A 313 -10.68 -12.48 27.74
N GLN A 314 -11.34 -11.35 27.48
CA GLN A 314 -11.17 -10.59 26.24
C GLN A 314 -9.76 -10.02 26.12
N VAL A 315 -9.21 -9.44 27.19
CA VAL A 315 -7.85 -8.90 27.18
C VAL A 315 -6.81 -9.98 26.87
N LEU A 316 -6.89 -11.14 27.53
CA LEU A 316 -5.95 -12.25 27.28
C LEU A 316 -6.07 -12.77 25.84
N ARG A 317 -7.29 -12.89 25.31
CA ARG A 317 -7.53 -13.26 23.91
C ARG A 317 -6.89 -12.25 22.96
N MET A 318 -7.08 -10.96 23.21
CA MET A 318 -6.53 -9.89 22.38
C MET A 318 -5.00 -9.84 22.43
N LEU A 319 -4.40 -10.11 23.59
CA LEU A 319 -2.94 -10.19 23.73
C LEU A 319 -2.34 -11.39 22.98
N ALA A 320 -3.09 -12.48 22.82
CA ALA A 320 -2.67 -13.64 22.06
C ALA A 320 -2.78 -13.46 20.52
N ASP A 321 -3.54 -12.47 20.05
CA ASP A 321 -3.66 -12.13 18.63
C ASP A 321 -2.40 -11.38 18.14
N GLU A 322 -1.96 -11.64 16.91
CA GLU A 322 -0.76 -11.02 16.33
C GLU A 322 -0.83 -9.48 16.33
N LYS A 323 -2.02 -8.89 16.24
CA LYS A 323 -2.22 -7.44 16.33
C LYS A 323 -1.69 -6.84 17.64
N SER A 324 -1.57 -7.62 18.72
CA SER A 324 -1.03 -7.15 20.00
C SER A 324 0.42 -6.70 19.91
N ARG A 325 1.17 -7.16 18.89
CA ARG A 325 2.55 -6.71 18.63
C ARG A 325 2.64 -5.19 18.51
N THR A 326 1.58 -4.55 18.00
CA THR A 326 1.50 -3.08 17.86
C THR A 326 1.69 -2.35 19.18
N LEU A 327 1.29 -2.92 20.31
CA LEU A 327 1.50 -2.33 21.63
C LEU A 327 2.99 -2.07 21.89
N SER A 328 3.85 -3.03 21.52
CA SER A 328 5.29 -2.91 21.67
C SER A 328 5.93 -2.08 20.56
N THR A 329 5.56 -2.33 19.30
CA THR A 329 6.23 -1.71 18.15
C THR A 329 5.84 -0.24 18.01
N ASN A 330 4.56 0.12 18.09
CA ASN A 330 4.14 1.50 17.91
C ASN A 330 4.65 2.37 19.05
N PHE A 331 4.56 1.88 20.29
CA PHE A 331 5.08 2.59 21.45
C PHE A 331 6.60 2.83 21.33
N ALA A 332 7.38 1.78 21.10
CA ALA A 332 8.84 1.91 21.00
C ALA A 332 9.27 2.77 19.81
N THR A 333 8.65 2.60 18.64
CA THR A 333 8.92 3.41 17.44
C THR A 333 8.68 4.88 17.71
N HIS A 334 7.53 5.25 18.29
CA HIS A 334 7.26 6.66 18.59
C HIS A 334 8.13 7.22 19.72
N TRP A 335 8.36 6.45 20.79
CA TRP A 335 9.17 6.88 21.92
C TRP A 335 10.63 7.15 21.52
N LEU A 336 11.21 6.26 20.71
CA LEU A 336 12.58 6.40 20.20
C LEU A 336 12.66 7.25 18.92
N ARG A 337 11.52 7.70 18.38
CA ARG A 337 11.39 8.43 17.11
C ARG A 337 12.03 7.69 15.92
N LEU A 338 11.88 6.36 15.88
CA LEU A 338 12.49 5.54 14.82
C LEU A 338 11.93 5.88 13.43
N GLN A 339 10.72 6.44 13.34
CA GLN A 339 10.18 6.94 12.06
C GLN A 339 11.03 8.04 11.42
N ASN A 340 11.87 8.73 12.20
CA ASN A 340 12.77 9.75 11.66
C ASN A 340 14.04 9.13 11.04
N LEU A 341 14.30 7.83 11.25
CA LEU A 341 15.48 7.17 10.68
C LEU A 341 15.40 7.09 9.16
N ASP A 342 14.20 6.98 8.60
CA ASP A 342 13.97 6.97 7.14
C ASP A 342 14.42 8.29 6.49
N ASP A 343 14.47 9.39 7.25
CA ASP A 343 14.92 10.71 6.79
C ASP A 343 16.44 10.91 6.94
N ILE A 344 17.17 9.96 7.55
CA ILE A 344 18.61 10.06 7.78
C ILE A 344 19.36 9.22 6.75
N GLN A 345 20.20 9.87 5.95
CA GLN A 345 21.17 9.19 5.09
C GLN A 345 22.54 9.21 5.78
N PRO A 346 23.17 8.03 6.01
CA PRO A 346 24.53 7.99 6.52
C PRO A 346 25.50 8.71 5.59
N ASP A 347 26.50 9.36 6.18
CA ASP A 347 27.57 9.98 5.41
C ASP A 347 28.29 8.93 4.57
N VAL A 348 28.30 9.16 3.26
CA VAL A 348 28.75 8.16 2.29
C VAL A 348 30.27 7.94 2.34
N PHE A 349 31.04 8.93 2.82
CA PHE A 349 32.48 8.78 2.98
C PHE A 349 32.84 8.03 4.27
N LEU A 350 32.02 8.19 5.32
CA LEU A 350 32.22 7.48 6.59
C LEU A 350 31.62 6.06 6.57
N TYR A 351 30.53 5.85 5.84
CA TYR A 351 29.80 4.57 5.77
C TYR A 351 29.54 4.13 4.33
N PRO A 352 30.59 3.94 3.51
CA PRO A 352 30.43 3.68 2.08
C PRO A 352 29.79 2.32 1.75
N ASN A 353 29.79 1.38 2.70
CA ASN A 353 29.16 0.06 2.55
C ASN A 353 27.79 -0.04 3.22
N TRP A 354 27.21 1.07 3.70
CA TRP A 354 25.85 1.06 4.23
C TRP A 354 24.85 0.98 3.08
N ASP A 355 23.83 0.15 3.20
CA ASP A 355 22.80 -0.02 2.18
C ASP A 355 21.42 -0.04 2.84
N LEU A 356 20.43 0.54 2.16
CA LEU A 356 19.02 0.55 2.56
C LEU A 356 18.37 -0.84 2.48
N ASN A 357 19.03 -1.81 1.86
CA ASN A 357 18.54 -3.17 1.66
C ASN A 357 19.10 -4.22 2.66
N LEU A 358 19.69 -3.78 3.78
CA LEU A 358 20.30 -4.64 4.81
C LEU A 358 19.30 -5.26 5.81
#